data_AF-A0A643BWF4-F1
#
_entry.id   AF-A0A643BWF4-F1
#
_cell.length_a   1.000
_cell.length_b   1.000
_cell.length_c   1.000
_cell.angle_alpha   90.00
_cell.angle_beta   90.00
_cell.angle_gamma   90.00
#
_symmetry.space_group_name_H-M   'P 1'
#
loop_
_entity.id
_entity.type
_entity.pdbx_description
1 polymer ?
#
loop_
_entity_poly.entity_id
_entity_poly.type
_entity_poly.pdbx_seq_one_letter_code
_entity_poly.pdbx_strand_id
1 'polypeptide(L)'
;KSTFKTGRDTGLSHSSLTLSSQKAPGGPSSNRGNTKQPSEVFSAAVVVRPLNCIDAVSQNTGIGKNGDLPWPRLRKECRYFQRMTTTSSVEGKQNLVIMRRKTWFSIPEKNRTLKDRINIVLSRELKEPPQGAHFLAKSLDDALKLIEQPELTNKVDMVWIVGGSSVYTEAMSRPGHLRLFVTRIMQGFESDTFFPEINLEKYKLLPQYPGVPSDVQREKGIKYKLEVYEKNN
;
A
#
# COMPACT_ATOMS: atom_id res chain seq x y z
N LYS A 1 32.02 -41.48 22.63
CA LYS A 1 33.48 -41.26 22.75
C LYS A 1 33.74 -39.77 22.54
N SER A 2 33.84 -39.02 23.64
CA SER A 2 35.04 -38.30 24.08
C SER A 2 35.22 -36.96 23.36
N THR A 3 34.79 -35.80 23.87
CA THR A 3 35.23 -34.98 25.04
C THR A 3 36.54 -34.16 24.85
N PHE A 4 36.52 -32.96 25.47
CA PHE A 4 37.59 -32.03 25.91
C PHE A 4 37.91 -30.83 25.00
N LYS A 5 37.52 -29.59 25.39
CA LYS A 5 38.11 -28.61 26.37
C LYS A 5 39.09 -27.68 25.63
N THR A 6 39.25 -26.36 25.85
CA THR A 6 39.18 -25.36 26.95
C THR A 6 39.40 -23.99 26.25
N GLY A 7 39.02 -22.78 26.69
CA GLY A 7 38.91 -22.18 28.02
C GLY A 7 39.85 -20.95 28.10
N ARG A 8 39.29 -19.77 28.47
CA ARG A 8 39.84 -18.61 29.23
C ARG A 8 39.19 -17.30 28.76
N ASP A 9 38.37 -16.59 29.56
CA ASP A 9 38.60 -15.83 30.81
C ASP A 9 39.60 -14.67 30.70
N THR A 10 39.10 -13.44 30.77
CA THR A 10 39.64 -12.32 31.57
C THR A 10 38.51 -11.34 31.89
N GLY A 11 38.12 -11.26 33.16
CA GLY A 11 37.35 -10.15 33.72
C GLY A 11 38.23 -8.95 34.10
N LEU A 12 37.57 -7.87 34.55
CA LEU A 12 37.99 -6.70 35.37
C LEU A 12 36.83 -5.68 35.21
N SER A 13 35.85 -5.49 36.11
CA SER A 13 35.79 -5.10 37.53
C SER A 13 36.02 -3.60 37.81
N HIS A 14 34.96 -2.96 38.36
CA HIS A 14 34.89 -1.72 39.17
C HIS A 14 35.30 -0.39 38.47
N SER A 15 34.67 0.76 38.71
CA SER A 15 34.23 1.31 40.00
C SER A 15 33.23 2.46 39.84
N SER A 16 32.31 2.50 40.80
CA SER A 16 31.42 3.58 41.22
C SER A 16 32.14 4.88 41.60
N LEU A 17 31.57 6.03 41.23
CA LEU A 17 31.83 7.31 41.89
C LEU A 17 30.51 7.98 42.28
N THR A 18 30.17 7.82 43.56
CA THR A 18 29.25 8.65 44.32
C THR A 18 29.93 9.98 44.68
N LEU A 19 29.29 11.11 44.40
CA LEU A 19 29.57 12.37 45.10
C LEU A 19 28.36 12.75 45.94
N SER A 20 28.58 12.74 47.25
CA SER A 20 27.75 13.33 48.31
C SER A 20 28.50 14.53 48.87
N SER A 21 27.79 15.64 49.10
CA SER A 21 28.13 16.82 49.93
C SER A 21 27.45 18.05 49.30
N GLN A 22 26.75 18.97 49.95
CA GLN A 22 26.43 19.28 51.34
C GLN A 22 25.21 20.25 51.32
N LYS A 23 24.51 20.37 52.45
CA LYS A 23 23.29 21.18 52.63
C LYS A 23 23.50 22.15 53.79
N ALA A 24 23.16 23.44 53.63
CA ALA A 24 22.65 24.41 54.64
C ALA A 24 22.64 25.87 54.07
N PRO A 25 21.94 26.86 54.66
CA PRO A 25 20.51 26.91 54.99
C PRO A 25 19.79 28.22 54.52
N GLY A 26 18.45 28.15 54.35
CA GLY A 26 17.45 29.13 54.85
C GLY A 26 17.28 30.55 54.28
N GLY A 27 16.28 30.74 53.41
CA GLY A 27 15.23 31.80 53.46
C GLY A 27 15.39 33.08 52.61
N PRO A 28 14.31 33.85 52.29
CA PRO A 28 12.88 33.53 52.19
C PRO A 28 12.25 33.83 50.80
N SER A 29 11.04 33.28 50.63
CA SER A 29 9.99 33.53 49.64
C SER A 29 10.08 34.78 48.74
N SER A 30 9.99 34.58 47.42
CA SER A 30 9.21 35.50 46.57
C SER A 30 8.61 34.78 45.35
N ASN A 31 7.33 35.03 45.17
CA ASN A 31 6.40 34.49 44.19
C ASN A 31 6.76 34.96 42.77
N ARG A 32 6.94 34.04 41.79
CA ARG A 32 6.87 34.40 40.36
C ARG A 32 6.76 33.17 39.44
N GLY A 33 5.63 33.11 38.72
CA GLY A 33 5.56 32.56 37.37
C GLY A 33 5.46 31.03 37.24
N ASN A 34 4.23 30.51 37.32
CA ASN A 34 3.88 29.22 36.76
C ASN A 34 4.02 29.29 35.22
N THR A 35 5.23 29.04 34.72
CA THR A 35 5.51 28.90 33.29
C THR A 35 5.05 27.50 32.88
N LYS A 36 3.80 27.41 32.43
CA LYS A 36 3.34 26.27 31.65
C LYS A 36 4.28 26.15 30.45
N GLN A 37 5.08 25.08 30.42
CA GLN A 37 5.75 24.68 29.19
C GLN A 37 4.65 24.47 28.13
N PRO A 38 4.78 25.06 26.93
CA PRO A 38 3.86 24.76 25.86
C PRO A 38 4.08 23.30 25.48
N SER A 39 3.03 22.49 25.67
CA SER A 39 2.95 21.16 25.10
C SER A 39 3.25 21.26 23.60
N GLU A 40 4.39 20.71 23.19
CA GLU A 40 4.76 20.58 21.78
C GLU A 40 3.66 19.79 21.09
N VAL A 41 2.81 20.48 20.35
CA VAL A 41 1.92 19.87 19.38
C VAL A 41 2.84 19.40 18.26
N PHE A 42 3.26 18.13 18.31
CA PHE A 42 3.88 17.47 17.17
C PHE A 42 2.87 17.52 16.02
N SER A 43 3.06 18.46 15.11
CA SER A 43 2.41 18.44 13.80
C SER A 43 2.94 17.19 13.10
N ALA A 44 2.15 16.11 13.11
CA ALA A 44 2.44 14.95 12.30
C ALA A 44 2.55 15.43 10.86
N ALA A 45 3.75 15.37 10.29
CA ALA A 45 3.95 15.66 8.88
C ALA A 45 2.97 14.78 8.08
N VAL A 46 2.15 15.41 7.23
CA VAL A 46 1.24 14.67 6.36
C VAL A 46 2.10 13.84 5.42
N VAL A 47 2.14 12.52 5.63
CA VAL A 47 2.88 11.61 4.77
C VAL A 47 2.11 11.49 3.46
N VAL A 48 2.53 12.22 2.43
CA VAL A 48 1.96 12.07 1.09
C VAL A 48 2.50 10.78 0.48
N ARG A 49 1.74 9.69 0.62
CA ARG A 49 2.11 8.39 0.04
C ARG A 49 1.77 8.35 -1.46
N PRO A 50 2.72 7.98 -2.34
CA PRO A 50 2.42 7.68 -3.73
C PRO A 50 1.35 6.61 -3.87
N LEU A 51 0.42 6.80 -4.81
CA LEU A 51 -0.58 5.79 -5.14
C LEU A 51 -0.15 4.99 -6.36
N ASN A 52 -0.52 3.71 -6.39
CA ASN A 52 -0.31 2.84 -7.54
C ASN A 52 -1.66 2.24 -7.95
N CYS A 53 -2.12 2.48 -9.17
CA CYS A 53 -3.23 1.71 -9.75
C CYS A 53 -2.68 0.53 -10.53
N ILE A 54 -3.31 -0.63 -10.45
CA ILE A 54 -2.93 -1.79 -11.26
C ILE A 54 -4.16 -2.49 -11.82
N ASP A 55 -4.21 -2.67 -13.14
CA ASP A 55 -5.27 -3.42 -13.80
C ASP A 55 -4.83 -4.03 -15.13
N ALA A 56 -5.56 -5.04 -15.58
CA ALA A 56 -5.50 -5.54 -16.95
C ALA A 56 -6.66 -4.97 -17.76
N VAL A 57 -6.37 -4.46 -18.95
CA VAL A 57 -7.30 -3.67 -19.76
C VAL A 57 -7.30 -4.18 -21.20
N SER A 58 -8.47 -4.52 -21.73
CA SER A 58 -8.64 -4.91 -23.13
C SER A 58 -8.38 -3.77 -24.12
N GLN A 59 -8.22 -4.11 -25.39
CA GLN A 59 -8.00 -3.13 -26.46
C GLN A 59 -9.14 -2.10 -26.56
N ASN A 60 -10.36 -2.49 -26.20
CA ASN A 60 -11.53 -1.62 -26.10
C ASN A 60 -11.79 -1.10 -24.67
N THR A 61 -10.72 -0.91 -23.90
CA THR A 61 -10.69 -0.36 -22.52
C THR A 61 -11.49 -1.13 -21.46
N GLY A 62 -11.96 -2.33 -21.78
CA GLY A 62 -12.75 -3.17 -20.89
C GLY A 62 -11.93 -3.83 -19.77
N ILE A 63 -12.51 -3.89 -18.58
CA ILE A 63 -11.93 -4.49 -17.37
C ILE A 63 -12.88 -5.47 -16.66
N GLY A 64 -14.16 -5.46 -17.03
CA GLY A 64 -15.17 -6.31 -16.41
C GLY A 64 -16.37 -6.57 -17.32
N LYS A 65 -16.96 -7.75 -17.15
CA LYS A 65 -18.22 -8.16 -17.76
C LYS A 65 -18.99 -9.03 -16.77
N ASN A 66 -20.22 -8.65 -16.42
CA ASN A 66 -21.12 -9.37 -15.52
C ASN A 66 -20.49 -9.74 -14.16
N GLY A 67 -19.55 -8.94 -13.66
CA GLY A 67 -18.85 -9.19 -12.40
C GLY A 67 -17.62 -10.09 -12.51
N ASP A 68 -17.24 -10.52 -13.71
CA ASP A 68 -16.02 -11.30 -13.99
C ASP A 68 -15.08 -10.55 -14.93
N LEU A 69 -13.88 -11.11 -15.15
CA LEU A 69 -12.96 -10.63 -16.18
C LEU A 69 -13.53 -10.93 -17.58
N PRO A 70 -13.42 -10.01 -18.57
CA PRO A 70 -13.92 -10.24 -19.93
C PRO A 70 -13.20 -11.35 -20.70
N TRP A 71 -12.04 -11.79 -20.22
CA TRP A 71 -11.19 -12.81 -20.83
C TRP A 71 -10.97 -14.00 -19.90
N PRO A 72 -10.59 -15.19 -20.44
CA PRO A 72 -10.22 -16.32 -19.62
C PRO A 72 -9.07 -16.00 -18.66
N ARG A 73 -9.10 -16.57 -17.46
CA ARG A 73 -8.05 -16.34 -16.45
C ARG A 73 -6.64 -16.60 -17.00
N LEU A 74 -5.81 -15.56 -16.99
CA LEU A 74 -4.41 -15.57 -17.40
C LEU A 74 -3.53 -15.70 -16.15
N ARG A 75 -3.04 -16.91 -15.85
CA ARG A 75 -2.34 -17.21 -14.59
C ARG A 75 -1.02 -16.45 -14.47
N LYS A 76 -0.30 -16.22 -15.57
CA LYS A 76 0.95 -15.44 -15.57
C LYS A 76 0.68 -13.97 -15.23
N GLU A 77 -0.40 -13.41 -15.78
CA GLU A 77 -0.87 -12.07 -15.48
C GLU A 77 -1.30 -11.95 -14.01
N CYS A 78 -2.11 -12.89 -13.50
CA CYS A 78 -2.49 -12.91 -12.09
C CYS A 78 -1.27 -13.01 -11.15
N ARG A 79 -0.21 -13.74 -11.54
CA ARG A 79 1.05 -13.80 -10.77
C ARG A 79 1.79 -12.46 -10.79
N TYR A 80 1.76 -11.76 -11.91
CA TYR A 80 2.30 -10.40 -11.98
C TYR A 80 1.55 -9.48 -11.01
N PHE A 81 0.21 -9.43 -11.09
CA PHE A 81 -0.63 -8.67 -10.16
C PHE A 81 -0.31 -9.01 -8.70
N GLN A 82 -0.24 -10.31 -8.37
CA GLN A 82 0.10 -10.76 -7.02
C GLN A 82 1.47 -10.26 -6.58
N ARG A 83 2.51 -10.45 -7.41
CA ARG A 83 3.88 -10.02 -7.06
C ARG A 83 3.96 -8.51 -6.85
N MET A 84 3.41 -7.71 -7.76
CA MET A 84 3.45 -6.24 -7.64
C MET A 84 2.73 -5.75 -6.39
N THR A 85 1.53 -6.28 -6.13
CA THR A 85 0.73 -5.83 -4.99
C THR A 85 1.22 -6.38 -3.65
N THR A 86 2.01 -7.46 -3.62
CA THR A 86 2.45 -8.10 -2.36
C THR A 86 3.87 -7.72 -1.95
N THR A 87 4.78 -7.50 -2.90
CA THR A 87 6.19 -7.25 -2.60
C THR A 87 6.36 -5.89 -1.96
N SER A 88 6.64 -5.85 -0.65
CA SER A 88 7.03 -4.63 0.05
C SER A 88 8.52 -4.35 -0.15
N SER A 89 8.87 -3.07 -0.24
CA SER A 89 10.23 -2.55 -0.25
C SER A 89 10.84 -2.44 1.16
N VAL A 90 10.02 -2.57 2.21
CA VAL A 90 10.43 -2.39 3.61
C VAL A 90 10.14 -3.66 4.41
N GLU A 91 11.17 -4.23 5.03
CA GLU A 91 11.02 -5.42 5.87
C GLU A 91 10.06 -5.15 7.05
N GLY A 92 9.21 -6.13 7.35
CA GLY A 92 8.20 -6.04 8.40
C GLY A 92 6.94 -5.23 8.05
N LYS A 93 6.93 -4.54 6.90
CA LYS A 93 5.74 -3.85 6.38
C LYS A 93 5.02 -4.67 5.33
N GLN A 94 3.73 -4.36 5.15
CA GLN A 94 2.89 -4.94 4.13
C GLN A 94 2.44 -3.86 3.15
N ASN A 95 2.26 -4.26 1.90
CA ASN A 95 1.49 -3.45 0.96
C ASN A 95 0.00 -3.52 1.31
N LEU A 96 -0.72 -2.49 0.89
CA LEU A 96 -2.15 -2.37 1.11
C LEU A 96 -2.87 -2.27 -0.23
N VAL A 97 -3.98 -3.01 -0.35
CA VAL A 97 -4.85 -2.99 -1.52
C VAL A 97 -6.21 -2.37 -1.18
N ILE A 98 -6.65 -1.42 -2.02
CA ILE A 98 -7.95 -0.76 -1.92
C ILE A 98 -8.78 -1.17 -3.13
N MET A 99 -10.01 -1.63 -2.88
CA MET A 99 -10.92 -2.02 -3.96
C MET A 99 -12.39 -1.73 -3.66
N ARG A 100 -13.20 -1.61 -4.70
CA ARG A 100 -14.66 -1.49 -4.57
C ARG A 100 -15.30 -2.81 -4.15
N ARG A 101 -16.48 -2.72 -3.51
CA ARG A 101 -17.30 -3.89 -3.15
C ARG A 101 -17.48 -4.90 -4.29
N LYS A 102 -17.81 -4.45 -5.50
CA LYS A 102 -18.03 -5.36 -6.65
C LYS A 102 -16.75 -6.13 -7.01
N THR A 103 -15.60 -5.46 -7.00
CA THR A 103 -14.28 -6.08 -7.22
C THR A 103 -13.93 -7.07 -6.11
N TRP A 104 -14.26 -6.77 -4.85
CA TRP A 104 -14.08 -7.74 -3.77
C TRP A 104 -14.86 -9.03 -4.04
N PHE A 105 -16.12 -8.94 -4.45
CA PHE A 105 -16.95 -10.13 -4.70
C PHE A 105 -16.65 -10.84 -6.03
N SER A 106 -15.94 -10.22 -6.97
CA SER A 106 -15.45 -10.90 -8.18
C SER A 106 -14.22 -11.78 -7.92
N ILE A 107 -13.50 -11.56 -6.82
CA ILE A 107 -12.38 -12.41 -6.43
C ILE A 107 -12.95 -13.74 -5.92
N PRO A 108 -12.52 -14.90 -6.50
CA PRO A 108 -12.96 -16.21 -6.04
C PRO A 108 -12.76 -16.35 -4.53
N GLU A 109 -13.73 -16.91 -3.82
CA GLU A 109 -13.72 -16.95 -2.34
C GLU A 109 -12.45 -17.57 -1.75
N LYS A 110 -11.94 -18.66 -2.35
CA LYS A 110 -10.66 -19.29 -1.97
C LYS A 110 -9.43 -18.38 -2.09
N ASN A 111 -9.55 -17.30 -2.86
CA ASN A 111 -8.51 -16.30 -3.09
C ASN A 111 -8.76 -15.03 -2.24
N ARG A 112 -9.87 -14.96 -1.48
CA ARG A 112 -10.11 -13.95 -0.45
C ARG A 112 -9.65 -14.49 0.90
N THR A 113 -8.99 -13.70 1.74
CA THR A 113 -8.42 -12.38 1.48
C THR A 113 -7.22 -12.45 0.53
N LEU A 114 -6.86 -11.35 -0.13
CA LEU A 114 -5.61 -11.30 -0.89
C LEU A 114 -4.44 -11.38 0.11
N LYS A 115 -3.89 -12.59 0.28
CA LYS A 115 -2.86 -12.92 1.29
C LYS A 115 -1.67 -11.97 1.26
N ASP A 116 -1.08 -11.77 2.43
CA ASP A 116 0.13 -10.96 2.68
C ASP A 116 -0.01 -9.47 2.31
N ARG A 117 -1.26 -9.00 2.22
CA ARG A 117 -1.63 -7.60 1.99
C ARG A 117 -2.73 -7.18 2.94
N ILE A 118 -2.71 -5.91 3.33
CA ILE A 118 -3.83 -5.31 4.03
C ILE A 118 -4.92 -5.01 3.00
N ASN A 119 -6.16 -5.45 3.24
CA ASN A 119 -7.26 -5.37 2.27
C ASN A 119 -8.33 -4.39 2.79
N ILE A 120 -8.52 -3.27 2.09
CA ILE A 120 -9.59 -2.30 2.34
C ILE A 120 -10.66 -2.44 1.26
N VAL A 121 -11.90 -2.67 1.68
CA VAL A 121 -13.06 -2.65 0.79
C VAL A 121 -13.77 -1.31 0.90
N LEU A 122 -14.09 -0.71 -0.25
CA LEU A 122 -14.89 0.51 -0.34
C LEU A 122 -16.36 0.18 -0.55
N SER A 123 -17.22 0.60 0.39
CA SER A 123 -18.67 0.51 0.26
C SER A 123 -19.38 1.55 1.11
N ARG A 124 -20.47 2.12 0.57
CA ARG A 124 -21.38 3.01 1.31
C ARG A 124 -22.51 2.24 1.99
N GLU A 125 -22.77 1.01 1.55
CA GLU A 125 -23.91 0.19 1.98
C GLU A 125 -23.55 -0.76 3.13
N LEU A 126 -22.38 -1.40 3.04
CA LEU A 126 -21.90 -2.30 4.09
C LEU A 126 -21.69 -1.52 5.40
N LYS A 127 -21.99 -2.19 6.53
CA LYS A 127 -21.77 -1.65 7.87
C LYS A 127 -20.50 -2.16 8.51
N GLU A 128 -20.02 -3.32 8.06
CA GLU A 128 -18.82 -3.99 8.53
C GLU A 128 -17.98 -4.48 7.34
N PRO A 129 -16.66 -4.69 7.51
CA PRO A 129 -15.83 -5.31 6.49
C PRO A 129 -16.43 -6.66 6.07
N PRO A 130 -16.57 -6.95 4.76
CA PRO A 130 -17.04 -8.25 4.32
C PRO A 130 -16.07 -9.34 4.80
N GLN A 131 -16.56 -10.56 5.02
CA GLN A 131 -15.76 -11.66 5.56
C GLN A 131 -14.40 -11.80 4.87
N GLY A 132 -13.32 -11.73 5.67
CA GLY A 132 -11.93 -11.82 5.21
C GLY A 132 -11.27 -10.48 4.83
N ALA A 133 -12.03 -9.40 4.61
CA ALA A 133 -11.46 -8.06 4.48
C ALA A 133 -10.97 -7.55 5.84
N HIS A 134 -9.89 -6.78 5.84
CA HIS A 134 -9.31 -6.24 7.07
C HIS A 134 -10.03 -4.95 7.50
N PHE A 135 -10.41 -4.11 6.53
CA PHE A 135 -11.04 -2.82 6.79
C PHE A 135 -12.15 -2.51 5.79
N LEU A 136 -13.06 -1.64 6.22
CA LEU A 136 -14.12 -1.05 5.41
C LEU A 136 -13.98 0.47 5.43
N ALA A 137 -14.09 1.12 4.27
CA ALA A 137 -14.16 2.57 4.17
C ALA A 137 -15.30 2.98 3.23
N LYS A 138 -15.88 4.18 3.44
CA LYS A 138 -17.02 4.67 2.63
C LYS A 138 -16.58 5.36 1.33
N SER A 139 -15.32 5.80 1.27
CA SER A 139 -14.71 6.51 0.15
C SER A 139 -13.21 6.24 0.08
N LEU A 140 -12.59 6.60 -1.05
CA LEU A 140 -11.13 6.57 -1.17
C LEU A 140 -10.48 7.52 -0.16
N ASP A 141 -11.04 8.71 0.08
CA ASP A 141 -10.53 9.65 1.09
C ASP A 141 -10.54 9.06 2.50
N ASP A 142 -11.62 8.36 2.89
CA ASP A 142 -11.68 7.70 4.20
C ASP A 142 -10.65 6.59 4.32
N ALA A 143 -10.42 5.83 3.24
CA ALA A 143 -9.38 4.80 3.22
C ALA A 143 -7.98 5.40 3.35
N LEU A 144 -7.69 6.51 2.68
CA LEU A 144 -6.41 7.20 2.79
C LEU A 144 -6.22 7.79 4.21
N LYS A 145 -7.25 8.41 4.79
CA LYS A 145 -7.22 8.87 6.19
C LYS A 145 -6.99 7.73 7.19
N LEU A 146 -7.57 6.56 6.94
CA LEU A 146 -7.39 5.37 7.75
C LEU A 146 -5.93 4.88 7.73
N ILE A 147 -5.27 4.94 6.57
CA ILE A 147 -3.86 4.54 6.42
C ILE A 147 -2.90 5.46 7.20
N GLU A 148 -3.26 6.73 7.36
CA GLU A 148 -2.50 7.68 8.17
C GLU A 148 -2.65 7.47 9.68
N GLN A 149 -3.61 6.66 10.14
CA GLN A 149 -3.79 6.42 11.58
C GLN A 149 -2.64 5.58 12.16
N PRO A 150 -2.29 5.76 13.46
CA PRO A 150 -1.19 5.06 14.10
C PRO A 150 -1.20 3.53 13.94
N GLU A 151 -2.40 2.92 13.85
CA GLU A 151 -2.58 1.48 13.71
C GLU A 151 -2.06 0.92 12.37
N LEU A 152 -2.01 1.76 11.33
CA LEU A 152 -1.64 1.38 9.96
C LEU A 152 -0.41 2.10 9.42
N THR A 153 -0.14 3.33 9.85
CA THR A 153 0.92 4.17 9.27
C THR A 153 2.31 3.50 9.32
N ASN A 154 2.57 2.71 10.38
CA ASN A 154 3.81 1.97 10.57
C ASN A 154 3.82 0.55 9.99
N LYS A 155 2.66 0.05 9.54
CA LYS A 155 2.51 -1.29 8.94
C LYS A 155 2.45 -1.26 7.42
N VAL A 156 2.04 -0.12 6.84
CA VAL A 156 1.84 0.03 5.40
C VAL A 156 3.11 0.57 4.74
N ASP A 157 3.52 -0.11 3.67
CA ASP A 157 4.54 0.38 2.74
C ASP A 157 3.89 1.05 1.51
N MET A 158 3.50 0.27 0.49
CA MET A 158 2.86 0.81 -0.72
C MET A 158 1.34 0.68 -0.70
N VAL A 159 0.65 1.67 -1.28
CA VAL A 159 -0.80 1.67 -1.48
C VAL A 159 -1.12 1.33 -2.94
N TRP A 160 -1.96 0.32 -3.13
CA TRP A 160 -2.39 -0.21 -4.41
C TRP A 160 -3.90 -0.08 -4.58
N ILE A 161 -4.35 0.66 -5.58
CA ILE A 161 -5.73 0.66 -6.04
C ILE A 161 -5.88 -0.48 -7.04
N VAL A 162 -6.72 -1.47 -6.72
CA VAL A 162 -6.91 -2.69 -7.53
C VAL A 162 -8.31 -2.77 -8.13
N GLY A 163 -8.98 -1.63 -8.22
CA GLY A 163 -10.21 -1.43 -8.98
C GLY A 163 -11.51 -1.48 -8.18
N GLY A 164 -12.67 -1.36 -8.83
CA GLY A 164 -12.87 -1.20 -10.27
C GLY A 164 -12.92 0.25 -10.77
N SER A 165 -13.50 0.43 -11.96
CA SER A 165 -13.58 1.68 -12.73
C SER A 165 -13.70 2.96 -11.87
N SER A 166 -14.69 3.05 -10.99
CA SER A 166 -14.94 4.28 -10.23
C SER A 166 -13.84 4.64 -9.22
N VAL A 167 -13.13 3.67 -8.63
CA VAL A 167 -12.01 4.01 -7.71
C VAL A 167 -10.75 4.37 -8.50
N TYR A 168 -10.56 3.83 -9.72
CA TYR A 168 -9.51 4.32 -10.60
C TYR A 168 -9.75 5.76 -11.03
N THR A 169 -10.98 6.11 -11.43
CA THR A 169 -11.34 7.49 -11.77
C THR A 169 -11.10 8.43 -10.57
N GLU A 170 -11.53 8.03 -9.37
CA GLU A 170 -11.27 8.79 -8.14
C GLU A 170 -9.77 8.95 -7.85
N ALA A 171 -8.95 7.90 -8.04
CA ALA A 171 -7.50 7.97 -7.81
C ALA A 171 -6.78 8.85 -8.85
N MET A 172 -7.16 8.73 -10.13
CA MET A 172 -6.54 9.46 -11.24
C MET A 172 -6.82 10.97 -11.22
N SER A 173 -7.95 11.38 -10.63
CA SER A 173 -8.31 12.79 -10.47
C SER A 173 -7.59 13.48 -9.31
N ARG A 174 -6.99 12.73 -8.37
CA ARG A 174 -6.31 13.30 -7.20
C ARG A 174 -5.01 14.03 -7.58
N PRO A 175 -4.64 15.11 -6.87
CA PRO A 175 -3.29 15.64 -6.94
C PRO A 175 -2.28 14.66 -6.31
N GLY A 176 -1.01 14.84 -6.63
CA GLY A 176 0.09 14.04 -6.10
C GLY A 176 0.53 12.88 -7.00
N HIS A 177 1.51 12.13 -6.50
CA HIS A 177 2.18 11.08 -7.26
C HIS A 177 1.26 9.88 -7.49
N LEU A 178 1.04 9.52 -8.75
CA LEU A 178 0.29 8.34 -9.14
C LEU A 178 1.01 7.57 -10.24
N ARG A 179 1.12 6.25 -10.08
CA ARG A 179 1.53 5.33 -11.15
C ARG A 179 0.37 4.46 -11.59
N LEU A 180 0.30 4.16 -12.88
CA LEU A 180 -0.66 3.21 -13.46
C LEU A 180 0.12 2.03 -14.04
N PHE A 181 -0.02 0.87 -13.42
CA PHE A 181 0.52 -0.40 -13.90
C PHE A 181 -0.55 -1.10 -14.74
N VAL A 182 -0.45 -0.99 -16.06
CA VAL A 182 -1.50 -1.41 -16.98
C VAL A 182 -1.03 -2.62 -17.77
N THR A 183 -1.66 -3.77 -17.56
CA THR A 183 -1.53 -4.90 -18.48
C THR A 183 -2.43 -4.66 -19.69
N ARG A 184 -1.86 -4.29 -20.84
CA ARG A 184 -2.59 -4.14 -22.10
C ARG A 184 -2.87 -5.49 -22.72
N ILE A 185 -4.10 -5.97 -22.61
CA ILE A 185 -4.57 -7.14 -23.34
C ILE A 185 -4.80 -6.72 -24.81
N MET A 186 -4.05 -7.31 -25.74
CA MET A 186 -4.00 -6.89 -27.14
C MET A 186 -5.12 -7.52 -27.98
N GLN A 187 -6.32 -7.58 -27.41
CA GLN A 187 -7.54 -8.10 -28.02
C GLN A 187 -8.75 -7.40 -27.38
N GLY A 188 -9.79 -7.14 -28.17
CA GLY A 188 -11.07 -6.63 -27.69
C GLY A 188 -11.94 -7.74 -27.10
N PHE A 189 -12.67 -7.42 -26.03
CA PHE A 189 -13.63 -8.33 -25.38
C PHE A 189 -14.90 -7.57 -25.03
N GLU A 190 -16.05 -8.21 -25.14
CA GLU A 190 -17.32 -7.62 -24.70
C GLU A 190 -17.23 -7.28 -23.20
N SER A 191 -17.50 -6.03 -22.85
CA SER A 191 -17.30 -5.49 -21.51
C SER A 191 -18.45 -4.55 -21.13
N ASP A 192 -18.75 -4.46 -19.84
CA ASP A 192 -19.71 -3.50 -19.27
C ASP A 192 -19.06 -2.51 -18.30
N THR A 193 -17.80 -2.77 -17.95
CA THR A 193 -17.01 -1.97 -17.03
C THR A 193 -15.69 -1.63 -17.70
N PHE A 194 -15.34 -0.35 -17.72
CA PHE A 194 -14.21 0.17 -18.49
C PHE A 194 -13.20 0.89 -17.60
N PHE A 195 -11.92 0.78 -17.95
CA PHE A 195 -10.85 1.57 -17.34
C PHE A 195 -10.97 3.03 -17.81
N PRO A 196 -10.77 4.04 -16.93
CA PRO A 196 -10.75 5.44 -17.36
C PRO A 196 -9.64 5.73 -18.38
N GLU A 197 -9.89 6.68 -19.26
CA GLU A 197 -8.89 7.10 -20.26
C GLU A 197 -7.62 7.65 -19.59
N ILE A 198 -6.46 7.23 -20.09
CA ILE A 198 -5.16 7.73 -19.64
C ILE A 198 -4.80 8.96 -20.47
N ASN A 199 -5.00 10.15 -19.91
CA ASN A 199 -4.61 11.40 -20.56
C ASN A 199 -3.08 11.49 -20.66
N LEU A 200 -2.53 11.42 -21.87
CA LEU A 200 -1.09 11.39 -22.13
C LEU A 200 -0.38 12.75 -21.94
N GLU A 201 -1.12 13.85 -21.82
CA GLU A 201 -0.57 15.14 -21.38
C GLU A 201 -0.28 15.12 -19.87
N LYS A 202 -1.04 14.32 -19.12
CA LYS A 202 -0.91 14.17 -17.67
C LYS A 202 -0.11 12.94 -17.24
N TYR A 203 0.04 11.94 -18.11
CA TYR A 203 0.73 10.70 -17.79
C TYR A 203 1.78 10.36 -18.84
N LYS A 204 3.00 10.10 -18.38
CA LYS A 204 4.10 9.65 -19.22
C LYS A 204 4.24 8.13 -19.13
N LEU A 205 4.32 7.46 -20.27
CA LEU A 205 4.73 6.06 -20.34
C LEU A 205 6.22 5.95 -20.00
N LEU A 206 6.56 5.13 -19.02
CA LEU A 206 7.94 4.83 -18.67
C LEU A 206 8.50 3.78 -19.66
N PRO A 207 9.73 3.98 -20.18
CA PRO A 207 10.33 3.02 -21.12
C PRO A 207 10.64 1.67 -20.46
N GLN A 208 10.89 1.68 -19.15
CA GLN A 208 11.15 0.51 -18.32
C GLN A 208 10.79 0.80 -16.87
N TYR A 209 10.44 -0.25 -16.11
CA TYR A 209 10.24 -0.15 -14.66
C TYR A 209 10.81 -1.42 -13.97
N PRO A 210 11.50 -1.31 -12.83
CA PRO A 210 12.09 -2.45 -12.15
C PRO A 210 11.07 -3.57 -11.89
N GLY A 211 11.42 -4.79 -12.31
CA GLY A 211 10.58 -5.98 -12.12
C GLY A 211 9.40 -6.10 -13.10
N VAL A 212 9.20 -5.16 -14.02
CA VAL A 212 8.14 -5.21 -15.06
C VAL A 212 8.77 -5.63 -16.40
N PRO A 213 8.36 -6.77 -16.99
CA PRO A 213 8.85 -7.18 -18.30
C PRO A 213 8.40 -6.23 -19.42
N SER A 214 9.32 -5.89 -20.32
CA SER A 214 9.02 -5.04 -21.50
C SER A 214 8.49 -5.83 -22.70
N ASP A 215 8.79 -7.13 -22.79
CA ASP A 215 8.40 -7.98 -23.91
C ASP A 215 6.91 -8.33 -23.90
N VAL A 216 6.35 -8.55 -25.10
CA VAL A 216 5.00 -9.09 -25.26
C VAL A 216 4.92 -10.49 -24.67
N GLN A 217 3.99 -10.68 -23.75
CA GLN A 217 3.68 -11.95 -23.13
C GLN A 217 2.55 -12.65 -23.89
N ARG A 218 2.46 -13.98 -23.75
CA ARG A 218 1.38 -14.79 -24.32
C ARG A 218 0.92 -15.88 -23.37
N GLU A 219 -0.39 -16.00 -23.22
CA GLU A 219 -1.05 -17.08 -22.49
C GLU A 219 -2.41 -17.39 -23.12
N LYS A 220 -2.74 -18.68 -23.32
CA LYS A 220 -4.01 -19.12 -23.93
C LYS A 220 -4.33 -18.44 -25.26
N GLY A 221 -3.30 -18.20 -26.09
CA GLY A 221 -3.45 -17.52 -27.38
C GLY A 221 -3.52 -15.99 -27.29
N ILE A 222 -3.82 -15.42 -26.13
CA ILE A 222 -3.97 -13.99 -25.87
C ILE A 222 -2.59 -13.34 -25.65
N LYS A 223 -2.30 -12.28 -26.40
CA LYS A 223 -1.09 -11.46 -26.24
C LYS A 223 -1.37 -10.30 -25.29
N TYR A 224 -0.40 -9.96 -24.46
CA TYR A 224 -0.47 -8.77 -23.60
C TYR A 224 0.90 -8.18 -23.33
N LYS A 225 0.96 -6.87 -23.07
CA LYS A 225 2.17 -6.17 -22.61
C LYS A 225 1.92 -5.45 -21.30
N LEU A 226 2.96 -5.26 -20.51
CA LEU A 226 2.87 -4.57 -19.22
C LEU A 226 3.46 -3.18 -19.37
N GLU A 227 2.67 -2.17 -19.03
CA GLU A 227 3.05 -0.77 -19.14
C GLU A 227 3.01 -0.11 -17.77
N VAL A 228 3.91 0.84 -17.53
CA VAL A 228 3.87 1.69 -16.35
C VAL A 228 3.80 3.13 -16.80
N TYR A 229 2.73 3.81 -16.40
CA TYR A 229 2.57 5.24 -16.58
C TYR A 229 2.84 5.95 -15.27
N GLU A 230 3.47 7.12 -15.33
CA GLU A 230 3.68 7.99 -14.18
C GLU A 230 3.02 9.34 -14.45
N LYS A 231 2.28 9.84 -13.47
CA LYS A 231 1.63 11.15 -13.57
C LYS A 231 2.70 12.25 -13.60
N ASN A 232 2.60 13.15 -14.55
CA ASN A 232 3.40 14.37 -14.61
C ASN A 232 3.04 15.23 -13.39
N ASN A 233 4.07 15.71 -12.67
CA ASN A 233 3.90 16.64 -11.57
C ASN A 233 3.40 18.00 -12.06
#